data_AF-A0A820NV05-F1
#
_entry.id   AF-A0A820NV05-F1
#
_cell.length_a   1.000
_cell.length_b   1.000
_cell.length_c   1.000
_cell.angle_alpha   90.00
_cell.angle_beta   90.00
_cell.angle_gamma   90.00
#
_symmetry.space_group_name_H-M   'P 1'
#
loop_
_entity.id
_entity.type
_entity.pdbx_description
1 polymer ?
#
loop_
_entity_poly.entity_id
_entity_poly.type
_entity_poly.pdbx_seq_one_letter_code
_entity_poly.pdbx_strand_id
1 'polypeptide(L)'
;FPFHYGHLCRALCCRLQDYFHSNPLPEPYRLNHPLIGHTNFKWKEEINRNTNSDDSLNWNIADNNIELIEPSTGKRKPNNEISRLCISEIFQLYKNLNTTDRKSYYQMKQTSSIYQQCKYQMFRGFELYYSTGWISKDPSLSMFL
;
A
#
# COMPACT_ATOMS: atom_id res chain seq x y z
N PHE A 1 12.92 0.79 17.97
CA PHE A 1 14.14 -0.01 17.70
C PHE A 1 15.00 0.77 16.72
N PRO A 2 16.32 0.91 16.97
CA PRO A 2 17.21 1.57 16.02
C PRO A 2 17.22 0.82 14.68
N PHE A 3 17.54 1.54 13.60
CA PHE A 3 17.69 0.97 12.26
C PHE A 3 18.61 -0.26 12.27
N HIS A 4 18.14 -1.35 11.66
CA HIS A 4 18.93 -2.56 11.48
C HIS A 4 18.80 -3.04 10.03
N TYR A 5 19.90 -2.96 9.28
CA TYR A 5 19.92 -3.27 7.84
C TYR A 5 19.37 -4.67 7.53
N GLY A 6 19.88 -5.71 8.20
CA GLY A 6 19.43 -7.09 7.96
C GLY A 6 17.94 -7.33 8.21
N HIS A 7 17.39 -6.86 9.33
CA HIS A 7 15.96 -6.94 9.61
C HIS A 7 15.10 -6.18 8.59
N LEU A 8 15.53 -4.98 8.17
CA LEU A 8 14.81 -4.19 7.18
C LEU A 8 14.87 -4.83 5.78
N CYS A 9 16.02 -5.30 5.33
CA CYS A 9 16.17 -6.03 4.06
C CYS A 9 15.28 -7.27 4.03
N ARG A 10 15.32 -8.07 5.11
CA ARG A 10 14.43 -9.21 5.28
C ARG A 10 12.97 -8.78 5.21
N ALA A 11 12.56 -7.72 5.88
CA ALA A 11 11.17 -7.27 5.87
C ALA A 11 10.70 -6.75 4.49
N LEU A 12 11.56 -6.05 3.75
CA LEU A 12 11.19 -5.39 2.49
C LEU A 12 11.25 -6.28 1.25
N CYS A 13 12.29 -7.10 1.11
CA CYS A 13 12.53 -7.83 -0.14
C CYS A 13 13.05 -9.26 0.05
N CYS A 14 13.91 -9.52 1.04
CA CYS A 14 14.59 -10.81 1.12
C CYS A 14 13.74 -11.94 1.74
N ARG A 15 12.60 -11.64 2.38
CA ARG A 15 11.77 -12.66 3.05
C ARG A 15 11.21 -13.71 2.09
N LEU A 16 10.91 -13.35 0.85
CA LEU A 16 10.39 -14.28 -0.15
C LEU A 16 11.40 -14.55 -1.28
N GLN A 17 12.69 -14.25 -1.06
CA GLN A 17 13.71 -14.34 -2.09
C GLN A 17 13.84 -15.76 -2.66
N ASP A 18 13.95 -16.77 -1.80
CA ASP A 18 14.10 -18.17 -2.23
C ASP A 18 12.86 -18.67 -2.98
N TYR A 19 11.67 -18.23 -2.54
CA TYR A 19 10.42 -18.56 -3.21
C TYR A 19 10.39 -18.01 -4.64
N PHE A 20 10.70 -16.71 -4.81
CA PHE A 20 10.69 -16.07 -6.13
C PHE A 20 11.89 -16.43 -7.01
N HIS A 21 12.97 -16.97 -6.43
CA HIS A 21 14.04 -17.59 -7.20
C HIS A 21 13.55 -18.84 -7.94
N SER A 22 12.74 -19.67 -7.26
CA SER A 22 12.18 -20.90 -7.82
C SER A 22 10.88 -20.66 -8.60
N ASN A 23 10.18 -19.56 -8.33
CA ASN A 23 8.89 -19.20 -8.92
C ASN A 23 8.98 -17.77 -9.49
N PRO A 24 9.64 -17.57 -10.64
CA PRO A 24 9.83 -16.26 -11.21
C PRO A 24 8.50 -15.58 -11.54
N LEU A 25 8.42 -14.28 -11.28
CA LEU A 25 7.25 -13.46 -11.60
C LEU A 25 7.15 -13.21 -13.11
N PRO A 26 5.94 -13.07 -13.68
CA PRO A 26 5.77 -12.68 -15.07
C PRO A 26 6.24 -11.24 -15.31
N GLU A 27 6.84 -10.98 -16.47
CA GLU A 27 7.22 -9.62 -16.90
C GLU A 27 6.01 -8.67 -16.88
N PRO A 28 6.17 -7.39 -16.49
CA PRO A 28 7.41 -6.72 -16.09
C PRO A 28 7.70 -6.80 -14.56
N TYR A 29 7.04 -7.69 -13.84
CA TYR A 29 7.16 -7.78 -12.39
C TYR A 29 8.43 -8.50 -11.96
N ARG A 30 9.04 -8.01 -10.89
CA ARG A 30 10.22 -8.62 -10.26
C ARG A 30 10.23 -8.39 -8.76
N LEU A 31 10.96 -9.22 -8.04
CA LEU A 31 11.27 -8.96 -6.63
C LEU A 31 12.26 -7.79 -6.55
N ASN A 32 11.74 -6.59 -6.26
CA ASN A 32 12.55 -5.39 -6.18
C ASN A 32 13.45 -5.39 -4.93
N HIS A 33 14.73 -5.10 -5.11
CA HIS A 33 15.71 -4.90 -4.04
C HIS A 33 16.10 -3.42 -4.00
N PRO A 34 15.36 -2.57 -3.28
CA PRO A 34 15.65 -1.14 -3.25
C PRO A 34 16.97 -0.87 -2.52
N LEU A 35 17.56 0.31 -2.77
CA LEU A 35 18.64 0.81 -1.94
C LEU A 35 18.10 1.05 -0.52
N ILE A 36 18.69 0.36 0.46
CA ILE A 36 18.33 0.47 1.87
C ILE A 36 19.48 1.15 2.60
N GLY A 37 19.17 2.24 3.30
CA GLY A 37 20.14 3.00 4.06
C GLY A 37 19.51 3.69 5.25
N HIS A 38 20.34 4.33 6.06
CA HIS A 38 19.91 5.21 7.14
C HIS A 38 20.53 6.59 6.92
N THR A 39 19.89 7.62 7.47
CA THR A 39 20.46 8.96 7.47
C THR A 39 21.46 9.10 8.62
N ASN A 40 22.48 9.93 8.43
CA ASN A 40 23.45 10.25 9.49
C ASN A 40 22.81 11.08 10.62
N PHE A 41 21.62 11.64 10.38
CA PHE A 41 20.85 12.37 11.37
C PHE A 41 20.10 11.38 12.26
N LYS A 42 20.57 11.23 13.51
CA LYS A 42 19.83 10.51 14.54
C LYS A 42 18.66 11.40 15.00
N TRP A 43 17.46 11.11 14.51
CA TRP A 43 16.25 11.56 15.18
C TRP A 43 16.31 11.03 16.61
N LYS A 44 16.53 11.91 17.59
CA LYS A 44 16.21 11.57 18.97
C LYS A 44 14.70 11.39 18.98
N GLU A 45 14.25 10.17 19.23
CA GLU A 45 12.88 9.95 19.67
C GLU A 45 12.71 10.78 20.94
N GLU A 46 12.28 12.04 20.83
CA GLU A 46 11.40 12.58 21.84
C GLU A 46 10.17 11.70 21.75
N ILE A 47 10.20 10.65 22.57
CA ILE A 47 9.05 9.84 22.96
C ILE A 47 8.14 10.79 23.75
N ASN A 48 7.58 11.79 23.08
CA ASN A 48 6.33 12.39 23.51
C ASN A 48 5.23 11.38 23.16
N ARG A 49 5.17 10.30 23.94
CA ARG A 49 4.02 9.36 23.96
C ARG A 49 2.69 10.08 24.20
N ASN A 50 2.73 11.36 24.58
CA ASN A 50 1.57 12.21 24.86
C ASN A 50 1.28 13.27 23.77
N THR A 51 2.03 13.34 22.67
CA THR A 51 1.77 14.33 21.59
C THR A 51 1.66 13.72 20.20
N ASN A 52 1.26 12.44 20.10
CA ASN A 52 0.74 11.96 18.83
C ASN A 52 -0.51 12.79 18.54
N SER A 53 -0.39 13.80 17.67
CA SER A 53 -1.58 14.30 17.01
C SER A 53 -2.20 13.07 16.35
N ASP A 54 -3.40 12.69 16.79
CA ASP A 54 -4.10 11.55 16.23
C ASP A 54 -4.35 11.72 14.74
N ASP A 55 -4.09 12.90 14.16
CA ASP A 55 -4.34 13.19 12.77
C ASP A 55 -3.23 12.73 11.83
N SER A 56 -3.65 12.21 10.68
CA SER A 56 -2.80 11.84 9.55
C SER A 56 -2.74 12.97 8.53
N LEU A 57 -1.55 13.36 8.12
CA LEU A 57 -1.31 14.41 7.13
C LEU A 57 -0.87 13.78 5.80
N ASN A 58 -1.41 14.28 4.69
CA ASN A 58 -0.89 13.96 3.36
C ASN A 58 -0.79 15.20 2.46
N TRP A 59 0.09 15.13 1.45
CA TRP A 59 0.33 16.17 0.45
C TRP A 59 1.03 15.57 -0.77
N ASN A 60 0.65 16.01 -1.97
CA ASN A 60 1.27 15.76 -3.26
C ASN A 60 1.86 17.07 -3.80
N ILE A 61 2.93 17.00 -4.60
CA ILE A 61 3.54 18.15 -5.27
C ILE A 61 2.55 19.00 -6.09
N ALA A 62 1.50 18.37 -6.62
CA ALA A 62 0.44 19.06 -7.36
C ALA A 62 -0.62 19.72 -6.46
N ASP A 63 -0.57 19.50 -5.14
CA ASP A 63 -1.55 20.04 -4.21
C ASP A 63 -1.16 21.44 -3.74
N ASN A 64 -2.15 22.34 -3.76
CA ASN A 64 -2.00 23.67 -3.17
C ASN A 64 -1.94 23.64 -1.64
N ASN A 65 -2.53 22.61 -1.00
CA ASN A 65 -2.65 22.52 0.46
C ASN A 65 -2.52 21.07 0.96
N ILE A 66 -2.06 20.95 2.21
CA ILE A 66 -2.08 19.69 2.96
C ILE A 66 -3.51 19.23 3.25
N GLU A 67 -3.71 17.93 3.33
CA GLU A 67 -4.96 17.32 3.78
C GLU A 67 -4.75 16.68 5.16
N LEU A 68 -5.57 17.07 6.13
CA LEU A 68 -5.60 16.53 7.49
C LEU A 68 -6.72 15.49 7.58
N ILE A 69 -6.38 14.28 8.01
CA ILE A 69 -7.26 13.11 8.09
C ILE A 69 -7.40 12.68 9.54
N GLU A 70 -8.64 12.45 9.97
CA GLU A 70 -8.94 11.76 11.23
C GLU A 70 -8.84 10.23 11.00
N PRO A 71 -7.87 9.51 11.59
CA PRO A 71 -7.63 8.10 11.25
C PRO A 71 -8.70 7.14 11.74
N SER A 72 -9.45 7.50 12.78
CA SER A 72 -10.57 6.69 13.26
C SER A 72 -11.71 6.61 12.23
N THR A 73 -11.91 7.66 11.44
CA THR A 73 -12.95 7.74 10.41
C THR A 73 -12.40 7.60 8.99
N GLY A 74 -11.12 7.87 8.78
CA GLY A 74 -10.49 7.95 7.46
C GLY A 74 -10.94 9.15 6.64
N LYS A 75 -11.53 10.17 7.28
CA LYS A 75 -12.12 11.35 6.63
C LYS A 75 -11.35 12.62 6.93
N ARG A 76 -11.53 13.64 6.09
CA ARG A 76 -10.84 14.93 6.21
C ARG A 76 -11.40 15.76 7.35
N LYS A 77 -10.52 16.33 8.17
CA LYS A 77 -10.88 17.36 9.14
C LYS A 77 -10.98 18.74 8.49
N PRO A 78 -11.79 19.66 9.05
CA PRO A 78 -12.75 19.44 10.14
C PRO A 78 -14.12 18.94 9.66
N ASN A 79 -14.36 18.90 8.35
CA ASN A 79 -15.70 18.76 7.76
C ASN A 79 -16.18 17.31 7.55
N ASN A 80 -15.35 16.31 7.89
CA ASN A 80 -15.60 14.90 7.57
C ASN A 80 -15.85 14.64 6.08
N GLU A 81 -15.15 15.36 5.22
CA GLU A 81 -15.17 15.17 3.77
C GLU A 81 -14.40 13.90 3.36
N ILE A 82 -14.70 13.37 2.17
CA ILE A 82 -13.98 12.24 1.60
C ILE A 82 -12.54 12.67 1.30
N SER A 83 -11.55 11.89 1.74
CA SER A 83 -10.14 12.13 1.41
C SER A 83 -9.90 11.99 -0.09
N ARG A 84 -9.04 12.83 -0.67
CA ARG A 84 -8.56 12.65 -2.05
C ARG A 84 -7.82 11.32 -2.26
N LEU A 85 -7.33 10.70 -1.19
CA LEU A 85 -6.70 9.38 -1.20
C LEU A 85 -7.70 8.24 -0.96
N CYS A 86 -8.99 8.55 -0.76
CA CYS A 86 -10.04 7.55 -0.70
C CYS A 86 -10.06 6.76 -2.00
N ILE A 87 -10.34 5.46 -1.90
CA ILE A 87 -10.39 4.56 -3.06
C ILE A 87 -11.43 5.06 -4.08
N SER A 88 -12.53 5.66 -3.64
CA SER A 88 -13.54 6.24 -4.54
C SER A 88 -12.96 7.36 -5.40
N GLU A 89 -12.23 8.30 -4.81
CA GLU A 89 -11.63 9.44 -5.51
C GLU A 89 -10.54 8.98 -6.49
N ILE A 90 -9.66 8.07 -6.05
CA ILE A 90 -8.64 7.49 -6.91
C ILE A 90 -9.28 6.72 -8.08
N PHE A 91 -10.39 6.01 -7.84
CA PHE A 91 -11.09 5.29 -8.91
C PHE A 91 -11.76 6.23 -9.91
N GLN A 92 -12.32 7.36 -9.46
CA GLN A 92 -12.84 8.38 -10.38
C GLN A 92 -11.73 8.97 -11.26
N LEU A 93 -10.56 9.25 -10.70
CA LEU A 93 -9.40 9.69 -11.49
C LEU A 93 -8.99 8.63 -12.53
N TYR A 94 -8.96 7.36 -12.13
CA TYR A 94 -8.67 6.26 -13.05
C TYR A 94 -9.70 6.18 -14.20
N LYS A 95 -10.99 6.39 -13.91
CA LYS A 95 -12.06 6.42 -14.93
C LYS A 95 -11.96 7.62 -15.86
N ASN A 96 -11.52 8.77 -15.38
CA ASN A 96 -11.32 9.93 -16.25
C ASN A 96 -10.18 9.70 -17.25
N LEU A 97 -9.19 8.89 -16.88
CA LEU A 97 -8.08 8.50 -17.77
C LEU A 97 -8.44 7.33 -18.69
N ASN A 98 -9.31 6.42 -18.24
CA ASN A 98 -9.74 5.25 -18.98
C ASN A 98 -11.22 5.40 -19.31
N THR A 99 -11.55 5.73 -20.56
CA THR A 99 -12.93 5.85 -21.10
C THR A 99 -13.65 4.50 -21.18
N THR A 100 -13.50 3.67 -20.15
CA THR A 100 -13.96 2.30 -20.10
C THR A 100 -15.32 2.19 -19.43
N ASP A 101 -15.99 1.14 -19.88
CA ASP A 101 -17.26 0.53 -19.48
C ASP A 101 -17.69 0.69 -18.00
N ARG A 102 -19.00 0.52 -17.73
CA ARG A 102 -19.66 0.65 -16.41
C ARG A 102 -19.29 -0.47 -15.42
N LYS A 103 -17.99 -0.69 -15.19
CA LYS A 103 -17.45 -1.69 -14.25
C LYS A 103 -17.32 -1.10 -12.85
N SER A 104 -17.53 -1.96 -11.85
CA SER A 104 -17.21 -1.64 -10.46
C SER A 104 -15.70 -1.60 -10.22
N TYR A 105 -15.28 -0.98 -9.12
CA TYR A 105 -13.87 -0.92 -8.73
C TYR A 105 -13.24 -2.32 -8.63
N TYR A 106 -13.96 -3.28 -8.03
CA TYR A 106 -13.53 -4.68 -7.97
C TYR A 106 -13.31 -5.27 -9.37
N GLN A 107 -14.30 -5.15 -10.26
CA GLN A 107 -14.21 -5.69 -11.62
C GLN A 107 -13.05 -5.07 -12.39
N MET A 108 -12.82 -3.77 -12.24
CA MET A 108 -11.70 -3.09 -12.87
C MET A 108 -10.35 -3.62 -12.37
N LYS A 109 -10.20 -3.90 -11.08
CA LYS A 109 -8.97 -4.54 -10.57
C LYS A 109 -8.74 -5.93 -11.16
N GLN A 110 -9.81 -6.68 -11.42
CA GLN A 110 -9.69 -8.04 -11.97
C GLN A 110 -9.23 -8.03 -13.43
N THR A 111 -9.39 -6.93 -14.18
CA THR A 111 -8.87 -6.86 -15.56
C THR A 111 -7.35 -6.81 -15.62
N SER A 112 -6.68 -6.42 -14.53
CA SER A 112 -5.22 -6.43 -14.40
C SER A 112 -4.69 -7.85 -14.11
N SER A 113 -4.87 -8.77 -15.06
CA SER A 113 -4.63 -10.20 -14.87
C SER A 113 -3.20 -10.54 -14.41
N ILE A 114 -2.18 -9.93 -15.03
CA ILE A 114 -0.77 -10.15 -14.67
C ILE A 114 -0.53 -9.70 -13.21
N TYR A 115 -1.07 -8.55 -12.81
CA TYR A 115 -0.99 -8.10 -11.41
C TYR A 115 -1.66 -9.08 -10.44
N GLN A 116 -2.85 -9.59 -10.78
CA GLN A 116 -3.54 -10.58 -9.93
C GLN A 116 -2.73 -11.88 -9.79
N GLN A 117 -2.09 -12.34 -10.87
CA GLN A 117 -1.19 -13.49 -10.83
C GLN A 117 0.01 -13.25 -9.91
N CYS A 118 0.70 -12.11 -10.04
CA CYS A 118 1.82 -11.73 -9.17
C CYS A 118 1.40 -11.65 -7.70
N LYS A 119 0.25 -11.03 -7.44
CA LYS A 119 -0.32 -10.92 -6.08
C LYS A 119 -0.61 -12.30 -5.48
N TYR A 120 -1.17 -13.22 -6.27
CA TYR A 120 -1.42 -14.60 -5.85
C TYR A 120 -0.12 -15.34 -5.53
N GLN A 121 0.91 -15.23 -6.38
CA GLN A 121 2.24 -15.82 -6.13
C GLN A 121 2.82 -15.30 -4.80
N MET A 122 2.70 -14.00 -4.51
CA MET A 122 3.13 -13.46 -3.21
C MET A 122 2.40 -14.12 -2.02
N PHE A 123 1.08 -14.27 -2.12
CA PHE A 123 0.29 -14.90 -1.05
C PHE A 123 0.70 -16.37 -0.84
N ARG A 124 0.91 -17.10 -1.94
CA ARG A 124 1.39 -18.49 -1.90
C ARG A 124 2.78 -18.61 -1.29
N GLY A 125 3.68 -17.68 -1.58
CA GLY A 125 5.00 -17.63 -0.96
C GLY A 125 4.92 -17.53 0.56
N PHE A 126 4.05 -16.65 1.09
CA PHE A 126 3.84 -16.52 2.53
C PHE A 126 3.23 -17.79 3.16
N GLU A 127 2.26 -18.39 2.49
CA GLU A 127 1.61 -19.61 2.95
C GLU A 127 2.60 -20.79 3.02
N LEU A 128 3.42 -20.96 1.98
CA LEU A 128 4.36 -22.09 1.89
C LEU A 128 5.57 -21.95 2.82
N TYR A 129 6.18 -20.77 2.90
CA TYR A 129 7.42 -20.57 3.66
C TYR A 129 7.18 -20.23 5.14
N TYR A 130 5.99 -19.72 5.47
CA TYR A 130 5.73 -19.21 6.81
C TYR A 130 4.43 -19.76 7.42
N SER A 131 3.69 -20.62 6.70
CA SER A 131 2.39 -21.15 7.17
C SER A 131 1.43 -20.03 7.61
N THR A 132 1.57 -18.85 6.99
CA THR A 132 0.73 -17.68 7.28
C THR A 132 0.07 -17.22 6.00
N GLY A 133 -1.25 -17.07 6.03
CA GLY A 133 -2.03 -16.54 4.92
C GLY A 133 -2.06 -15.02 4.94
N TRP A 134 -2.17 -14.41 3.75
CA TRP A 134 -2.47 -12.99 3.65
C TRP A 134 -3.94 -12.72 3.97
N ILE A 135 -4.21 -11.83 4.93
CA ILE A 135 -5.57 -11.44 5.29
C ILE A 135 -6.05 -10.33 4.35
N SER A 136 -7.11 -10.61 3.59
CA SER A 136 -7.75 -9.64 2.70
C SER A 136 -9.05 -9.11 3.32
N LYS A 137 -9.41 -7.87 3.00
CA LYS A 137 -10.73 -7.31 3.32
C LYS A 137 -11.82 -7.99 2.48
N ASP A 138 -13.06 -7.90 2.94
CA ASP A 138 -14.24 -8.38 2.21
C ASP A 138 -14.30 -7.71 0.81
N PRO A 139 -14.36 -8.50 -0.28
CA PRO A 139 -14.55 -7.98 -1.63
C PRO A 139 -15.76 -7.05 -1.80
N SER A 140 -16.80 -7.20 -0.97
CA SER A 140 -18.01 -6.37 -1.02
C SER A 140 -17.72 -4.87 -0.87
N LEU A 141 -16.70 -4.51 -0.08
CA LEU A 141 -16.23 -3.13 0.10
C LEU A 141 -15.66 -2.50 -1.18
N SER A 142 -15.40 -3.31 -2.22
CA SER A 142 -14.89 -2.87 -3.52
C SER A 142 -15.94 -2.94 -4.64
N MET A 143 -17.19 -3.27 -4.35
CA MET A 143 -18.25 -3.44 -5.38
C MET A 143 -18.94 -2.15 -5.83
N PHE A 144 -18.42 -0.97 -5.48
CA PHE A 144 -18.97 0.32 -5.92
C PHE A 144 -18.57 0.68 -7.37
N LEU A 145 -19.41 1.49 -8.01
CA LEU A 145 -19.14 2.09 -9.32
C LEU A 145 -18.31 3.37 -9.15
#